data_AF-A0A1X1LL95-F1
#
_entry.id   AF-A0A1X1LL95-F1
#
_cell.length_a   1.000
_cell.length_b   1.000
_cell.length_c   1.000
_cell.angle_alpha   90.00
_cell.angle_beta   90.00
_cell.angle_gamma   90.00
#
_symmetry.space_group_name_H-M   'P 1'
#
loop_
_entity.id
_entity.type
_entity.pdbx_description
1 polymer ?
#
loop_
_entity_poly.entity_id
_entity_poly.type
_entity_poly.pdbx_seq_one_letter_code
_entity_poly.pdbx_strand_id
1 'polypeptide(L)'
;MDIKDRNKISKKISFSLLLLLSPFALIFFSYNNAPIPLLEKIIAYLSLPGFHSLNNPPLSEAFNLYVHTAPLAAISLFIFTHKELELKPKSSPLRALKILTPFTILYISMIYCFLLTDTELTLSSKTFVLMSKNDLFLSFFYITLYIGIYIFTYLYFWFLIGTYKLFTRGGILP
;
A
#
# COMPACT_ATOMS: atom_id res chain seq x y z
N MET A 1 0.02 26.76 4.15
CA MET A 1 -0.28 25.96 2.96
C MET A 1 -1.46 26.54 2.21
N ASP A 2 -1.17 27.19 1.09
CA ASP A 2 -2.16 27.73 0.16
C ASP A 2 -3.01 26.56 -0.42
N ILE A 3 -4.23 26.85 -0.87
CA ILE A 3 -5.10 25.88 -1.55
C ILE A 3 -4.41 25.31 -2.80
N LYS A 4 -3.59 26.12 -3.49
CA LYS A 4 -2.83 25.68 -4.68
C LYS A 4 -1.83 24.57 -4.39
N ASP A 5 -1.10 24.64 -3.27
CA ASP A 5 -0.08 23.65 -2.92
C ASP A 5 -0.68 22.31 -2.51
N ARG A 6 -1.81 22.33 -1.80
CA ARG A 6 -2.55 21.09 -1.44
C ARG A 6 -3.03 20.36 -2.68
N ASN A 7 -3.51 21.11 -3.66
CA ASN A 7 -3.98 20.56 -4.92
C ASN A 7 -2.84 19.94 -5.74
N LYS A 8 -1.62 20.49 -5.65
CA LYS A 8 -0.42 19.94 -6.30
C LYS A 8 0.00 18.59 -5.71
N ILE A 9 0.06 18.46 -4.38
CA ILE A 9 0.42 17.20 -3.72
C ILE A 9 -0.64 16.12 -3.97
N SER A 10 -1.92 16.49 -3.86
CA SER A 10 -3.02 15.56 -4.15
C SER A 10 -2.95 15.05 -5.59
N LYS A 11 -2.70 15.92 -6.57
CA LYS A 11 -2.50 15.51 -7.97
C LYS A 11 -1.31 14.55 -8.16
N LYS A 12 -0.18 14.78 -7.47
CA LYS A 12 0.97 13.87 -7.52
C LYS A 12 0.63 12.48 -6.96
N ILE A 13 -0.08 12.42 -5.83
CA ILE A 13 -0.51 11.15 -5.22
C ILE A 13 -1.46 10.41 -6.17
N SER A 14 -2.47 11.10 -6.73
CA SER A 14 -3.43 10.49 -7.66
C SER A 14 -2.76 10.02 -8.96
N PHE A 15 -1.84 10.81 -9.51
CA PHE A 15 -1.08 10.42 -10.70
C PHE A 15 -0.17 9.21 -10.43
N SER A 16 0.53 9.20 -9.29
CA SER A 16 1.33 8.06 -8.85
C SER A 16 0.49 6.80 -8.73
N LEU A 17 -0.70 6.89 -8.12
CA LEU A 17 -1.63 5.77 -8.01
C LEU A 17 -2.06 5.26 -9.40
N LEU A 18 -2.42 6.13 -10.34
CA LEU A 18 -2.78 5.69 -11.70
C LEU A 18 -1.63 4.96 -12.39
N LEU A 19 -0.40 5.45 -12.25
CA LEU A 19 0.78 4.81 -12.82
C LEU A 19 1.04 3.44 -12.17
N LEU A 20 0.91 3.33 -10.85
CA LEU A 20 1.10 2.10 -10.09
C LEU A 20 -0.05 1.09 -10.26
N LEU A 21 -1.20 1.49 -10.80
CA LEU A 21 -2.26 0.55 -11.16
C LEU A 21 -2.09 -0.03 -12.57
N SER A 22 -1.23 0.58 -13.41
CA SER A 22 -0.98 0.08 -14.77
C SER A 22 -0.44 -1.36 -14.81
N PRO A 23 0.45 -1.81 -13.89
CA PRO A 23 0.94 -3.18 -13.92
C PRO A 23 -0.13 -4.23 -13.59
N PHE A 24 -1.14 -3.89 -12.77
CA PHE A 24 -2.29 -4.78 -12.53
C PHE A 24 -3.04 -5.07 -13.82
N ALA A 25 -3.31 -4.04 -14.63
CA ALA A 25 -3.95 -4.21 -15.92
C ALA A 25 -3.08 -5.06 -16.87
N LEU A 26 -1.77 -4.81 -16.91
CA LEU A 26 -0.84 -5.60 -17.73
C LEU A 26 -0.81 -7.07 -17.31
N ILE A 27 -0.72 -7.38 -16.01
CA ILE A 27 -0.76 -8.76 -15.50
C ILE A 27 -2.06 -9.44 -15.90
N PHE A 28 -3.20 -8.76 -15.68
CA PHE A 28 -4.53 -9.29 -16.02
C PHE A 28 -4.70 -9.57 -17.52
N PHE A 29 -4.31 -8.62 -18.39
CA PHE A 29 -4.40 -8.80 -19.84
C PHE A 29 -3.44 -9.86 -20.37
N SER A 30 -2.22 -9.91 -19.83
CA SER A 30 -1.22 -10.91 -20.22
C SER A 30 -1.73 -12.31 -19.90
N TYR A 31 -2.24 -12.51 -18.67
CA TYR A 31 -2.75 -13.81 -18.24
C TYR A 31 -3.92 -14.31 -19.11
N ASN A 32 -4.87 -13.43 -19.47
CA ASN A 32 -6.06 -13.83 -20.22
C ASN A 32 -5.84 -14.06 -21.73
N ASN A 33 -4.79 -13.47 -22.33
CA ASN A 33 -4.58 -13.54 -23.78
C ASN A 33 -3.40 -14.45 -24.17
N ALA A 34 -2.29 -14.42 -23.43
CA ALA A 34 -1.12 -15.26 -23.66
C ALA A 34 -0.20 -15.22 -22.42
N PRO A 35 -0.09 -16.31 -21.64
CA PRO A 35 0.80 -16.35 -20.48
C PRO A 35 2.23 -16.01 -20.89
N ILE A 36 2.84 -15.04 -20.22
CA ILE A 36 4.21 -14.61 -20.51
C ILE A 36 5.17 -15.53 -19.72
N PRO A 37 6.08 -16.27 -20.38
CA PRO A 37 6.99 -17.21 -19.70
C PRO A 37 7.86 -16.56 -18.60
N LEU A 38 8.17 -15.27 -18.76
CA LEU A 38 8.91 -14.49 -17.77
C LEU A 38 8.12 -14.29 -16.47
N LEU A 39 6.80 -14.08 -16.56
CA LEU A 39 5.93 -13.91 -15.40
C LEU A 39 5.85 -15.20 -14.58
N GLU A 40 5.66 -16.34 -15.25
CA GLU A 40 5.66 -17.67 -14.62
C GLU A 40 6.98 -17.98 -13.92
N LYS A 41 8.11 -17.62 -14.54
CA LYS A 41 9.44 -17.82 -13.96
C LYS A 41 9.64 -16.98 -12.69
N ILE A 42 9.12 -15.74 -12.67
CA ILE A 42 9.18 -14.87 -11.48
C ILE A 42 8.33 -15.45 -10.35
N ILE A 43 7.09 -15.85 -10.66
CA ILE A 43 6.16 -16.49 -9.72
C ILE A 43 6.80 -17.72 -9.07
N ALA A 44 7.40 -18.60 -9.89
CA ALA A 44 7.99 -19.84 -9.39
C ALA A 44 9.21 -19.62 -8.47
N TYR A 45 9.95 -18.52 -8.65
CA TYR A 45 11.17 -18.25 -7.88
C TYR A 45 10.90 -17.44 -6.61
N LEU A 46 9.83 -16.65 -6.59
CA LEU A 46 9.66 -15.57 -5.62
C LEU A 46 8.36 -15.70 -4.84
N SER A 47 7.96 -16.91 -4.43
CA SER A 47 6.74 -17.07 -3.65
C SER A 47 6.84 -16.36 -2.31
N LEU A 48 5.91 -15.43 -2.07
CA LEU A 48 5.87 -14.58 -0.88
C LEU A 48 4.60 -14.89 -0.07
N PRO A 49 4.66 -14.76 1.27
CA PRO A 49 3.49 -14.94 2.09
C PRO A 49 2.41 -13.92 1.72
N GLY A 50 1.14 -14.25 1.91
CA GLY A 50 0.06 -13.29 1.67
C GLY A 50 -1.26 -13.94 1.29
N PHE A 51 -2.10 -13.19 0.57
CA PHE A 51 -3.36 -13.75 0.10
C PHE A 51 -3.15 -14.58 -1.16
N HIS A 52 -3.76 -15.77 -1.17
CA HIS A 52 -3.71 -16.73 -2.28
C HIS A 52 -5.10 -17.22 -2.65
N SER A 53 -5.34 -17.55 -3.91
CA SER A 53 -6.61 -18.10 -4.38
C SER A 53 -6.41 -19.45 -5.06
N LEU A 54 -7.07 -20.50 -4.56
CA LEU A 54 -7.05 -21.81 -5.21
C LEU A 54 -7.79 -21.84 -6.55
N ASN A 55 -8.69 -20.88 -6.79
CA ASN A 55 -9.44 -20.82 -8.06
C ASN A 55 -8.56 -20.40 -9.23
N ASN A 56 -7.55 -19.56 -8.98
CA ASN A 56 -6.57 -19.16 -9.99
C ASN A 56 -5.20 -18.87 -9.36
N PRO A 57 -4.43 -19.92 -9.01
CA PRO A 57 -3.17 -19.78 -8.26
C PRO A 57 -2.10 -18.92 -8.96
N PRO A 58 -1.84 -19.07 -10.28
CA PRO A 58 -0.81 -18.28 -10.94
C PRO A 58 -1.13 -16.77 -10.95
N LEU A 59 -2.39 -16.42 -11.22
CA LEU A 59 -2.81 -15.02 -11.24
C LEU A 59 -2.80 -14.41 -9.83
N SER A 60 -3.23 -15.16 -8.82
CA SER A 60 -3.17 -14.69 -7.42
C SER A 60 -1.75 -14.45 -6.95
N GLU A 61 -0.81 -15.33 -7.33
CA GLU A 61 0.61 -15.19 -6.96
C GLU A 61 1.23 -13.96 -7.64
N ALA A 62 0.94 -13.74 -8.92
CA ALA A 62 1.40 -12.55 -9.65
C ALA A 62 0.94 -11.25 -8.98
N PHE A 63 -0.32 -11.20 -8.57
CA PHE A 63 -0.87 -10.05 -7.87
C PHE A 63 -0.32 -9.91 -6.46
N ASN A 64 -0.14 -11.00 -5.72
CA ASN A 64 0.45 -11.00 -4.39
C ASN A 64 1.88 -10.43 -4.42
N LEU A 65 2.68 -10.87 -5.39
CA LEU A 65 4.02 -10.34 -5.64
C LEU A 65 4.02 -8.83 -5.88
N TYR A 66 3.10 -8.36 -6.73
CA TYR A 66 3.03 -6.95 -7.04
C TYR A 66 2.57 -6.11 -5.84
N VAL A 67 1.63 -6.62 -5.05
CA VAL A 67 1.18 -6.03 -3.78
C VAL A 67 2.33 -5.78 -2.79
N HIS A 68 3.32 -6.68 -2.73
CA HIS A 68 4.48 -6.51 -1.84
C HIS A 68 5.34 -5.29 -2.19
N THR A 69 5.22 -4.74 -3.40
CA THR A 69 5.92 -3.51 -3.79
C THR A 69 5.23 -2.24 -3.26
N ALA A 70 3.98 -2.32 -2.78
CA ALA A 70 3.20 -1.16 -2.34
C ALA A 70 3.89 -0.32 -1.25
N PRO A 71 4.49 -0.91 -0.19
CA PRO A 71 5.23 -0.14 0.82
C PRO A 71 6.42 0.61 0.22
N LEU A 72 7.19 -0.03 -0.67
CA LEU A 72 8.35 0.57 -1.33
C LEU A 72 7.93 1.71 -2.25
N ALA A 73 6.84 1.54 -3.01
CA ALA A 73 6.29 2.59 -3.86
C ALA A 73 5.83 3.81 -3.03
N ALA A 74 5.19 3.56 -1.87
CA ALA A 74 4.78 4.62 -0.95
C ALA A 74 5.98 5.37 -0.35
N ILE A 75 7.03 4.65 0.07
CA ILE A 75 8.29 5.23 0.56
C ILE A 75 8.94 6.09 -0.52
N SER A 76 9.00 5.60 -1.76
CA SER A 76 9.56 6.33 -2.89
C SER A 76 8.82 7.65 -3.10
N LEU A 77 7.48 7.63 -3.20
CA LEU A 77 6.71 8.87 -3.34
C LEU A 77 6.95 9.80 -2.15
N PHE A 78 6.95 9.25 -0.93
CA PHE A 78 7.19 10.02 0.28
C PHE A 78 8.54 10.75 0.26
N ILE A 79 9.62 10.11 -0.19
CA ILE A 79 10.93 10.75 -0.33
C ILE A 79 10.86 11.94 -1.29
N PHE A 80 10.04 11.89 -2.34
CA PHE A 80 9.89 13.02 -3.26
C PHE A 80 8.96 14.12 -2.75
N THR A 81 8.01 13.82 -1.86
CA THR A 81 7.00 14.78 -1.39
C THR A 81 7.24 15.32 0.01
N HIS A 82 8.09 14.69 0.83
CA HIS A 82 8.25 15.04 2.26
C HIS A 82 8.71 16.48 2.51
N LYS A 83 9.41 17.10 1.55
CA LYS A 83 9.87 18.49 1.63
C LYS A 83 8.73 19.49 1.49
N GLU A 84 7.67 19.12 0.77
CA GLU A 84 6.47 19.95 0.57
C GLU A 84 5.51 19.88 1.79
N LEU A 85 5.92 19.18 2.86
CA LEU A 85 5.13 19.00 4.07
C LEU A 85 5.26 20.17 5.03
N GLU A 86 4.27 21.04 4.98
CA GLU A 86 4.06 22.09 5.98
C GLU A 86 3.22 21.57 7.14
N LEU A 87 3.80 21.56 8.34
CA LEU A 87 3.07 21.29 9.57
C LEU A 87 2.39 22.56 10.05
N LYS A 88 1.12 22.43 10.47
CA LYS A 88 0.42 23.54 11.11
C LYS A 88 1.16 23.90 12.42
N PRO A 89 1.51 25.17 12.65
CA PRO A 89 2.42 25.58 13.72
C PRO A 89 1.86 25.45 15.15
N LYS A 90 0.63 24.94 15.34
CA LYS A 90 -0.08 24.96 16.64
C LYS A 90 -0.37 23.58 17.25
N SER A 91 0.17 22.50 16.71
CA SER A 91 -0.05 21.16 17.28
C SER A 91 0.96 20.81 18.37
N SER A 92 0.48 20.38 19.54
CA SER A 92 1.30 19.84 20.62
C SER A 92 2.01 18.54 20.20
N PRO A 93 3.33 18.37 20.47
CA PRO A 93 4.07 17.13 20.19
C PRO A 93 3.46 15.90 20.90
N LEU A 94 3.01 16.06 22.15
CA LEU A 94 2.36 14.99 22.91
C LEU A 94 1.04 14.55 22.27
N ARG A 95 0.28 15.49 21.70
CA ARG A 95 -0.96 15.16 20.97
C ARG A 95 -0.65 14.40 19.68
N ALA A 96 0.42 14.76 18.97
CA ALA A 96 0.85 14.04 17.78
C ALA A 96 1.29 12.61 18.13
N LEU A 97 2.03 12.42 19.22
CA LEU A 97 2.45 11.11 19.71
C LEU A 97 1.25 10.22 20.07
N LYS A 98 0.25 10.75 20.78
CA LYS A 98 -1.00 10.03 21.11
C LYS A 98 -1.77 9.54 19.89
N ILE A 99 -1.63 10.20 18.74
CA ILE A 99 -2.25 9.77 17.47
C ILE A 99 -1.34 8.77 16.75
N LEU A 100 -0.03 9.01 16.75
CA LEU A 100 0.95 8.15 16.09
C LEU A 100 0.99 6.74 16.71
N THR A 101 0.86 6.60 18.02
CA THR A 101 0.90 5.28 18.70
C THR A 101 -0.19 4.32 18.20
N PRO A 102 -1.50 4.63 18.27
CA PRO A 102 -2.54 3.73 17.77
C PRO A 102 -2.45 3.55 16.25
N PHE A 103 -2.02 4.59 15.51
CA PHE A 103 -1.82 4.46 14.07
C PHE A 103 -0.67 3.51 13.72
N THR A 104 0.39 3.48 14.52
CA THR A 104 1.51 2.53 14.38
C THR A 104 1.05 1.09 14.61
N ILE A 105 0.25 0.86 15.66
CA ILE A 105 -0.31 -0.46 15.95
C ILE A 105 -1.18 -0.93 14.79
N LEU A 106 -2.08 -0.06 14.29
CA LEU A 106 -2.92 -0.36 13.14
C LEU A 106 -2.10 -0.69 11.89
N TYR A 107 -1.06 0.11 11.61
CA TYR A 107 -0.20 -0.08 10.45
C TYR A 107 0.57 -1.40 10.50
N ILE A 108 1.19 -1.74 11.64
CA ILE A 108 1.91 -3.00 11.84
C ILE A 108 0.95 -4.18 11.69
N SER A 109 -0.21 -4.14 12.33
CA SER A 109 -1.23 -5.18 12.19
C SER A 109 -1.67 -5.38 10.75
N MET A 110 -1.87 -4.29 10.00
CA MET A 110 -2.24 -4.35 8.59
C MET A 110 -1.14 -5.01 7.73
N ILE A 111 0.12 -4.60 7.89
CA ILE A 111 1.26 -5.19 7.16
C ILE A 111 1.42 -6.67 7.52
N TYR A 112 1.32 -7.01 8.81
CA TYR A 112 1.44 -8.38 9.27
C TYR A 112 0.35 -9.28 8.67
N CYS A 113 -0.92 -8.87 8.77
CA CYS A 113 -2.04 -9.66 8.27
C CYS A 113 -2.05 -9.79 6.75
N PHE A 114 -1.61 -8.77 6.00
CA PHE A 114 -1.80 -8.73 4.55
C PHE A 114 -0.56 -9.08 3.73
N LEU A 115 0.65 -8.90 4.26
CA LEU A 115 1.91 -9.19 3.56
C LEU A 115 2.75 -10.29 4.20
N LEU A 116 2.57 -10.59 5.49
CA LEU A 116 3.46 -11.50 6.21
C LEU A 116 2.77 -12.80 6.65
N THR A 117 1.47 -12.92 6.40
CA THR A 117 0.66 -14.08 6.80
C THR A 117 0.02 -14.71 5.58
N ASP A 118 0.28 -16.00 5.38
CA ASP A 118 -0.42 -16.78 4.37
C ASP A 118 -1.90 -16.94 4.71
N THR A 119 -2.74 -16.42 3.83
CA THR A 119 -4.20 -16.44 3.99
C THR A 119 -4.85 -16.93 2.71
N GLU A 120 -5.54 -18.06 2.79
CA GLU A 120 -6.24 -18.61 1.64
C GLU A 120 -7.63 -17.97 1.47
N LEU A 121 -7.84 -17.25 0.37
CA LEU A 121 -9.09 -16.53 0.08
C LEU A 121 -10.29 -17.48 -0.03
N THR A 122 -10.09 -18.66 -0.61
CA THR A 122 -11.13 -19.66 -0.91
C THR A 122 -11.69 -20.37 0.31
N LEU A 123 -10.95 -20.44 1.42
CA LEU A 123 -11.37 -21.07 2.68
C LEU A 123 -11.74 -20.06 3.77
N SER A 124 -11.65 -18.77 3.46
CA SER A 124 -11.87 -17.70 4.42
C SER A 124 -13.36 -17.26 4.48
N SER A 125 -13.63 -16.07 5.01
CA SER A 125 -15.01 -15.61 5.21
C SER A 125 -15.77 -15.42 3.89
N LYS A 126 -17.11 -15.43 3.95
CA LYS A 126 -18.00 -15.37 2.77
C LYS A 126 -17.68 -14.23 1.80
N THR A 127 -17.19 -13.10 2.29
CA THR A 127 -16.78 -11.95 1.49
C THR A 127 -15.50 -12.21 0.69
N PHE A 128 -14.49 -12.83 1.30
CA PHE A 128 -13.25 -13.18 0.60
C PHE A 128 -13.44 -14.31 -0.42
N VAL A 129 -14.31 -15.28 -0.09
CA VAL A 129 -14.71 -16.33 -1.05
C VAL A 129 -15.41 -15.72 -2.27
N LEU A 130 -16.24 -14.70 -2.09
CA LEU A 130 -16.85 -13.98 -3.22
C LEU A 130 -15.78 -13.30 -4.09
N MET A 131 -14.78 -12.70 -3.46
CA MET A 131 -13.68 -12.02 -4.15
C MET A 131 -12.80 -12.99 -4.93
N SER A 132 -12.73 -14.26 -4.55
CA SER A 132 -11.96 -15.28 -5.27
C SER A 132 -12.72 -16.01 -6.37
N LYS A 133 -14.03 -15.76 -6.57
CA LYS A 133 -14.85 -16.55 -7.51
C LYS A 133 -14.55 -16.34 -8.98
N ASN A 134 -14.04 -15.17 -9.35
CA ASN A 134 -13.74 -14.83 -10.74
C ASN A 134 -12.51 -13.89 -10.76
N ASP A 135 -11.70 -14.01 -11.80
CA ASP A 135 -10.46 -13.26 -12.02
C ASP A 135 -10.67 -11.74 -11.93
N LEU A 136 -11.83 -11.24 -12.37
CA LEU A 136 -12.18 -9.83 -12.26
C LEU A 136 -12.35 -9.39 -10.80
N PHE A 137 -13.09 -10.15 -9.98
CA PHE A 137 -13.25 -9.85 -8.55
C PHE A 137 -11.92 -10.01 -7.80
N LEU A 138 -11.11 -11.00 -8.19
CA LEU A 138 -9.78 -11.23 -7.64
C LEU A 138 -8.90 -10.02 -7.91
N SER A 139 -8.93 -9.48 -9.13
CA SER A 139 -8.20 -8.27 -9.49
C SER A 139 -8.63 -7.05 -8.67
N PHE A 140 -9.94 -6.84 -8.49
CA PHE A 140 -10.45 -5.76 -7.64
C PHE A 140 -9.98 -5.88 -6.18
N PHE A 141 -9.92 -7.10 -5.66
CA PHE A 141 -9.41 -7.37 -4.32
C PHE A 141 -7.94 -6.93 -4.18
N TYR A 142 -7.05 -7.40 -5.05
CA TYR A 142 -5.63 -7.05 -4.97
C TYR A 142 -5.36 -5.57 -5.26
N ILE A 143 -6.12 -4.94 -6.17
CA ILE A 143 -6.04 -3.49 -6.41
C ILE A 143 -6.39 -2.71 -5.13
N THR A 144 -7.47 -3.10 -4.46
CA THR A 144 -7.90 -2.45 -3.21
C THR A 144 -6.86 -2.62 -2.12
N LEU A 145 -6.28 -3.82 -2.02
CA LEU A 145 -5.25 -4.14 -1.06
C LEU A 145 -3.96 -3.34 -1.31
N TYR A 146 -3.53 -3.23 -2.58
CA TYR A 146 -2.40 -2.39 -2.98
C TYR A 146 -2.62 -0.92 -2.60
N ILE A 147 -3.77 -0.35 -2.98
CA ILE A 147 -4.10 1.05 -2.69
C ILE A 147 -4.12 1.29 -1.18
N GLY A 148 -4.74 0.39 -0.42
CA GLY A 148 -4.79 0.45 1.04
C GLY A 148 -3.38 0.50 1.64
N ILE A 149 -2.54 -0.51 1.35
CA ILE A 149 -1.18 -0.59 1.88
C ILE A 149 -0.35 0.64 1.50
N TYR A 150 -0.45 1.08 0.24
CA TYR A 150 0.24 2.26 -0.26
C TYR A 150 -0.16 3.53 0.51
N ILE A 151 -1.46 3.80 0.65
CA ILE A 151 -1.96 5.00 1.35
C ILE A 151 -1.56 4.97 2.82
N PHE A 152 -1.78 3.84 3.51
CA PHE A 152 -1.44 3.72 4.92
C PHE A 152 0.06 3.84 5.18
N THR A 153 0.90 3.26 4.32
CA THR A 153 2.36 3.44 4.39
C THR A 153 2.74 4.91 4.21
N TYR A 154 2.20 5.56 3.18
CA TYR A 154 2.48 6.99 2.92
C TYR A 154 2.07 7.87 4.10
N LEU A 155 0.88 7.64 4.67
CA LEU A 155 0.40 8.36 5.86
C LEU A 155 1.24 8.06 7.10
N TYR A 156 1.73 6.83 7.26
CA TYR A 156 2.60 6.45 8.36
C TYR A 156 3.89 7.27 8.39
N PHE A 157 4.60 7.34 7.27
CA PHE A 157 5.80 8.18 7.14
C PHE A 157 5.48 9.66 7.33
N TRP A 158 4.32 10.10 6.86
CA TRP A 158 3.84 11.45 7.06
C TRP A 158 3.65 11.80 8.54
N PHE A 159 2.99 10.93 9.31
CA PHE A 159 2.82 11.12 10.75
C PHE A 159 4.13 11.01 11.52
N LEU A 160 5.03 10.11 11.13
CA LEU A 160 6.36 9.98 11.74
C LEU A 160 7.17 11.27 11.62
N ILE A 161 7.37 11.76 10.40
CA ILE A 161 8.14 12.99 10.16
C ILE A 161 7.40 14.23 10.66
N GLY A 162 6.08 14.22 10.59
CA GLY A 162 5.24 15.24 11.19
C GLY A 162 5.48 15.38 12.69
N THR A 163 5.47 14.26 13.39
CA THR A 163 5.73 14.20 14.84
C THR A 163 7.17 14.59 15.16
N TYR A 164 8.16 14.03 14.44
CA TYR A 164 9.58 14.37 14.62
C TYR A 164 9.85 15.88 14.51
N LYS A 165 9.35 16.52 13.45
CA LYS A 165 9.48 17.98 13.24
C LYS A 165 8.81 18.82 14.33
N LEU A 166 7.74 18.32 14.97
CA LEU A 166 7.10 19.01 16.09
C LEU A 166 7.96 18.94 17.36
N PHE A 167 8.61 17.80 17.62
CA PHE A 167 9.53 17.66 18.75
C PHE A 167 10.77 18.54 18.59
N THR A 168 11.34 18.62 17.39
CA THR A 168 12.51 19.49 17.13
C THR A 168 12.18 20.98 17.18
N ARG A 169 11.00 21.40 16.70
CA ARG A 169 10.54 22.81 16.81
C ARG A 169 10.10 23.20 18.23
N GLY A 170 9.61 22.23 19.01
CA GLY A 170 9.09 22.45 20.36
C GLY A 170 10.15 22.52 21.46
N GLY A 171 11.44 22.36 21.14
CA GLY A 171 12.54 22.43 22.11
C GLY A 171 12.58 21.29 23.12
N ILE A 172 11.97 20.12 22.81
CA ILE A 172 11.91 18.96 23.72
C ILE A 172 13.05 17.96 23.47
N LEU A 173 13.73 18.07 22.32
CA LEU A 173 14.96 17.34 22.04
C LEU A 173 16.12 18.35 21.96
N PRO A 174 17.22 18.14 22.70
CA PRO A 174 18.41 19.00 22.64
C PRO A 174 19.08 18.96 21.26
#